data_AF-A0A350DAK0-F1
#
_entry.id   AF-A0A350DAK0-F1
#
_cell.length_a   1.000
_cell.length_b   1.000
_cell.length_c   1.000
_cell.angle_alpha   90.00
_cell.angle_beta   90.00
_cell.angle_gamma   90.00
#
_symmetry.space_group_name_H-M   'P 1'
#
loop_
_entity.id
_entity.type
_entity.pdbx_description
1 polymer ?
#
loop_
_entity_poly.entity_id
_entity_poly.type
_entity_poly.pdbx_seq_one_letter_code
_entity_poly.pdbx_strand_id
1 'polypeptide(L)' 'RSVSINVSEWASVSGGGSHTLAIKKDGTLWAWGHNEEGQLGLGDTRDRYTPTRVP' A
#
# COMPACT_ATOMS: atom_id res chain seq x y z
N ARG A 1 0.40 -24.68 16.91
CA ARG A 1 -0.27 -24.34 15.63
C ARG A 1 0.41 -23.09 15.10
N SER A 2 1.18 -23.19 14.02
CA SER A 2 1.85 -22.04 13.43
C SER A 2 0.94 -21.43 12.38
N VAL A 3 0.60 -20.15 12.52
CA VAL A 3 -0.10 -19.40 11.46
C VAL A 3 0.98 -18.95 10.48
N SER A 4 1.08 -19.62 9.34
CA SER A 4 1.90 -19.15 8.23
C SER A 4 1.21 -17.93 7.61
N ILE A 5 1.65 -16.73 8.00
CA ILE A 5 1.40 -15.51 7.22
C ILE A 5 2.18 -15.67 5.92
N ASN A 6 1.46 -15.77 4.80
CA ASN A 6 2.05 -15.76 3.46
C ASN A 6 2.66 -14.37 3.22
N VAL A 7 3.88 -14.15 3.70
CA VAL A 7 4.72 -12.97 3.41
C VAL A 7 5.26 -12.98 1.97
N SER A 8 4.68 -13.81 1.10
CA SER A 8 5.20 -14.16 -0.22
C SER A 8 4.82 -13.18 -1.33
N GLU A 9 3.85 -12.29 -1.11
CA GLU A 9 3.30 -11.42 -2.18
C GLU A 9 3.98 -10.06 -2.27
N TRP A 10 4.47 -9.52 -1.15
CA TRP A 10 5.05 -8.18 -1.08
C TRP A 10 6.57 -8.26 -1.25
N ALA A 11 7.10 -7.45 -2.17
CA ALA A 11 8.54 -7.29 -2.37
C ALA A 11 9.13 -6.24 -1.41
N SER A 12 8.39 -5.16 -1.16
CA SER A 12 8.78 -4.11 -0.21
C SER A 12 7.57 -3.37 0.32
N VAL A 13 7.69 -2.82 1.53
CA VAL A 13 6.68 -1.99 2.19
C VAL A 13 7.39 -0.83 2.87
N SER A 14 6.87 0.38 2.70
CA SER A 14 7.33 1.59 3.37
C SER A 14 6.13 2.32 3.98
N GLY A 15 6.22 2.66 5.26
CA GLY A 15 5.20 3.44 5.97
C GLY A 15 5.64 4.90 6.13
N GLY A 16 4.76 5.83 5.81
CA GLY A 16 4.80 7.21 6.26
C GLY A 16 4.05 7.41 7.58
N GLY A 17 3.79 8.66 7.96
CA GLY A 17 3.11 8.98 9.23
C GLY A 17 1.70 8.38 9.38
N SER A 18 0.92 8.35 8.30
CA SER A 18 -0.45 7.76 8.30
C SER A 18 -0.82 7.14 6.94
N HIS A 19 0.17 6.86 6.10
CA HIS A 19 0.00 6.21 4.79
C HIS A 19 1.08 5.15 4.59
N THR A 20 0.83 4.22 3.68
CA THR A 20 1.71 3.11 3.35
C THR A 20 1.81 2.97 1.84
N LEU A 21 3.02 2.72 1.37
CA LEU A 21 3.34 2.36 0.00
C LEU A 21 3.97 0.98 -0.01
N ALA A 22 3.57 0.13 -0.93
CA ALA A 22 4.10 -1.22 -1.05
C ALA A 22 4.26 -1.63 -2.51
N ILE A 23 5.34 -2.36 -2.79
CA ILE A 23 5.57 -3.00 -4.08
C ILE A 23 5.30 -4.49 -3.91
N LYS A 24 4.46 -5.05 -4.78
CA LYS A 24 4.29 -6.50 -4.89
C LYS A 24 5.41 -7.12 -5.73
N LYS A 25 5.61 -8.44 -5.61
CA LYS A 25 6.61 -9.15 -6.42
C LYS A 25 6.34 -9.12 -7.93
N ASP A 26 5.10 -8.88 -8.33
CA ASP A 26 4.72 -8.65 -9.72
C ASP A 26 5.11 -7.25 -10.25
N GLY A 27 5.73 -6.41 -9.42
CA GLY A 27 6.16 -5.05 -9.76
C GLY A 27 5.07 -3.99 -9.62
N THR A 28 3.85 -4.36 -9.18
CA THR A 28 2.77 -3.38 -9.01
C THR A 28 2.94 -2.57 -7.73
N LEU A 29 2.68 -1.25 -7.83
CA LEU A 29 2.64 -0.33 -6.69
C LEU A 29 1.25 -0.30 -6.07
N TRP A 30 1.21 -0.34 -4.75
CA TRP A 30 -0.01 -0.28 -3.95
C TRP A 30 0.15 0.77 -2.86
N ALA A 31 -0.95 1.47 -2.56
CA ALA A 31 -0.98 2.52 -1.56
C ALA A 31 -2.27 2.42 -0.72
N TRP A 32 -2.16 2.73 0.57
CA TRP A 32 -3.31 2.88 1.48
C TRP A 32 -2.99 3.81 2.65
N GLY A 33 -4.01 4.24 3.37
CA GLY A 33 -3.98 5.15 4.49
C GLY A 33 -4.59 6.51 4.17
N HIS A 34 -4.21 7.49 4.96
CA HIS A 34 -4.57 8.90 4.81
C HIS A 34 -4.07 9.43 3.45
N ASN A 35 -4.85 10.30 2.80
CA ASN A 35 -4.53 10.82 1.46
C ASN A 35 -4.85 12.32 1.26
N GLU A 36 -5.02 13.12 2.31
CA GLU A 36 -5.46 14.52 2.15
C GLU A 36 -4.50 15.37 1.29
N GLU A 37 -3.21 15.02 1.25
CA GLU A 37 -2.17 15.70 0.45
C GLU A 37 -1.87 14.97 -0.88
N GLY A 38 -2.64 13.94 -1.24
CA GLY A 38 -2.42 13.16 -2.47
C GLY A 38 -1.24 12.17 -2.41
N GLN A 39 -0.74 11.86 -1.22
CA GLN A 39 0.40 10.97 -0.98
C GLN A 39 0.23 9.54 -1.54
N LEU A 40 -1.00 9.09 -1.81
CA LEU A 40 -1.25 7.76 -2.38
C LEU A 40 -1.01 7.70 -3.89
N GLY A 41 -0.89 8.86 -4.58
CA GLY A 41 -0.63 8.90 -6.02
C GLY A 41 -1.79 8.42 -6.90
N LEU A 42 -3.02 8.40 -6.38
CA LEU A 42 -4.21 7.89 -7.07
C LEU A 42 -4.95 8.92 -7.93
N GLY A 43 -4.40 10.12 -8.08
CA GLY A 43 -5.05 11.23 -8.78
C GLY A 43 -6.26 11.82 -8.03
N ASP A 44 -6.39 11.51 -6.75
CA ASP A 44 -7.39 12.05 -5.83
C ASP A 44 -6.78 12.25 -4.44
N THR A 45 -7.51 12.91 -3.54
CA THR A 45 -7.16 13.12 -2.13
C THR A 45 -8.02 12.29 -1.17
N ARG A 46 -8.60 11.18 -1.65
CA ARG A 46 -9.48 10.33 -0.84
C ARG A 46 -8.67 9.26 -0.13
N ASP A 47 -8.85 9.16 1.19
CA ASP A 47 -8.30 8.09 2.01
C ASP A 47 -8.65 6.70 1.45
N ARG A 48 -7.72 5.75 1.57
CA ARG A 48 -7.95 4.35 1.22
C ARG A 48 -7.63 3.46 2.41
N TYR A 49 -8.63 2.85 3.03
CA TYR A 49 -8.40 1.98 4.19
C TYR A 49 -8.03 0.53 3.81
N THR A 50 -7.94 0.24 2.51
CA THR A 50 -7.46 -1.03 1.97
C THR A 50 -6.41 -0.78 0.90
N PRO A 51 -5.44 -1.70 0.72
CA PRO A 51 -4.46 -1.60 -0.35
C PRO A 51 -5.14 -1.36 -1.70
N THR A 52 -4.85 -0.22 -2.31
CA THR A 52 -5.33 0.13 -3.65
C THR A 52 -4.14 0.17 -4.59
N ARG A 53 -4.27 -0.46 -5.76
CA ARG A 53 -3.25 -0.40 -6.79
C ARG A 53 -3.14 1.03 -7.35
N VAL A 54 -1.91 1.53 -7.41
CA VAL A 54 -1.59 2.79 -8.10
C VAL A 54 -1.44 2.48 -9.60
N PRO A 55 -2.14 3.22 -10.50
CA PRO A 55 -2.08 3.00 -11.95
C PRO A 55 -0.70 3.14 -12.56
#